data_AF-A0AAD6I8M8-F1
#
_entry.id   AF-A0AAD6I8M8-F1
#
_cell.length_a   1.000
_cell.length_b   1.000
_cell.length_c   1.000
_cell.angle_alpha   90.00
_cell.angle_beta   90.00
_cell.angle_gamma   90.00
#
_symmetry.space_group_name_H-M   'P 1'
#
loop_
_entity.id
_entity.type
_entity.pdbx_description
1 polymer ?
#
loop_
_entity_poly.entity_id
_entity_poly.type
_entity_poly.pdbx_seq_one_letter_code
_entity_poly.pdbx_strand_id
1 'polypeptide(L)'
;MQKHDSTSNIATLNETAGGNRILRDGLGPSVLSRIDRDVLAQSGVRYATIFEGITDTGVASTDAVSQDEIDKQLVAAYKQIVTRIHALCIPVFGATITPFGSPYTSD
;
A
#
# COMPACT_ATOMS: atom_id res chain seq x y z
N MET A 1 15.19 -13.76 4.80
CA MET A 1 16.22 -12.76 5.14
C MET A 1 17.23 -13.32 6.15
N GLN A 2 16.80 -13.72 7.34
CA GLN A 2 17.71 -14.17 8.42
C GLN A 2 18.59 -15.40 8.10
N LYS A 3 18.19 -16.26 7.17
CA LYS A 3 18.93 -17.48 6.79
C LYS A 3 20.04 -17.27 5.75
N HIS A 4 20.19 -16.07 5.20
CA HIS A 4 21.20 -15.75 4.19
C HIS A 4 22.10 -14.63 4.70
N ASP A 5 23.42 -14.86 4.74
CA ASP A 5 24.41 -13.93 5.29
C ASP A 5 24.33 -12.52 4.70
N SER A 6 23.99 -12.40 3.41
CA SER A 6 23.84 -11.11 2.72
C SER A 6 22.63 -10.29 3.18
N THR A 7 21.67 -10.91 3.88
CA THR A 7 20.41 -10.25 4.30
C THR A 7 20.07 -10.47 5.77
N SER A 8 20.93 -11.16 6.54
CA SER A 8 20.71 -11.46 7.96
C SER A 8 20.68 -10.20 8.84
N ASN A 9 21.35 -9.13 8.41
CA ASN A 9 21.35 -7.85 9.11
C ASN A 9 20.15 -6.94 8.77
N ILE A 10 19.17 -7.43 8.01
CA ILE A 10 17.98 -6.65 7.64
C ILE A 10 16.81 -7.06 8.55
N ALA A 11 16.26 -6.06 9.25
CA ALA A 11 15.01 -6.17 9.97
C ALA A 11 13.83 -5.70 9.10
N THR A 12 12.68 -6.35 9.26
CA THR A 12 11.44 -6.01 8.54
C THR A 12 10.38 -5.59 9.54
N LEU A 13 9.77 -4.43 9.31
CA LEU A 13 8.60 -3.95 10.04
C LEU A 13 7.37 -4.19 9.17
N ASN A 14 6.40 -4.96 9.68
CA ASN A 14 5.16 -5.22 8.97
C ASN A 14 4.05 -4.33 9.51
N GLU A 15 3.66 -3.35 8.70
CA GLU A 15 2.60 -2.39 9.02
C GLU A 15 1.26 -2.75 8.37
N THR A 16 1.15 -3.93 7.75
CA THR A 16 -0.09 -4.38 7.11
C THR A 16 -0.99 -5.12 8.10
N ALA A 17 -2.27 -4.81 8.05
CA ALA A 17 -3.34 -5.55 8.73
C ALA A 17 -4.49 -5.79 7.74
N GLY A 18 -5.26 -6.85 7.99
CA GLY A 18 -6.43 -7.13 7.18
C GLY A 18 -7.41 -5.95 7.18
N GLY A 19 -7.97 -5.62 6.02
CA GLY A 19 -8.94 -4.52 5.88
C GLY A 19 -8.34 -3.11 5.94
N ASN A 20 -7.00 -2.98 5.92
CA ASN A 20 -6.36 -1.68 5.72
C ASN A 20 -6.63 -1.15 4.31
N ARG A 21 -6.60 0.17 4.21
CA ARG A 21 -6.93 0.95 3.03
C ARG A 21 -5.93 2.07 2.86
N ILE A 22 -5.66 2.45 1.62
CA ILE A 22 -4.78 3.56 1.28
C ILE A 22 -5.46 4.91 1.55
N LEU A 23 -6.72 5.04 1.12
CA LEU A 23 -7.37 6.34 0.96
C LEU A 23 -8.17 6.78 2.18
N ARG A 24 -8.78 5.84 2.89
CA ARG A 24 -9.71 6.10 3.99
C ARG A 24 -9.48 5.10 5.10
N ASP A 25 -9.96 5.41 6.29
CA ASP A 25 -9.92 4.45 7.38
C ASP A 25 -10.82 3.23 7.05
N GLY A 26 -10.39 2.06 7.53
CA GLY A 26 -11.06 0.77 7.38
C GLY A 26 -11.14 0.08 8.74
N LEU A 27 -10.58 -1.14 8.84
CA LEU A 27 -10.37 -1.79 10.14
C LEU A 27 -9.26 -1.09 10.97
N GLY A 28 -8.49 -0.22 10.33
CA GLY A 28 -7.50 0.65 10.95
C GLY A 28 -7.34 1.96 10.17
N PRO A 29 -6.42 2.84 10.61
CA PRO A 29 -6.14 4.11 9.95
C PRO A 29 -5.64 3.91 8.51
N SER A 30 -6.00 4.83 7.61
CA SER A 30 -5.54 4.83 6.22
C SER A 30 -4.01 4.90 6.11
N VAL A 31 -3.42 4.34 5.04
CA VAL A 31 -1.98 4.51 4.76
C VAL A 31 -1.58 5.97 4.68
N LEU A 32 -2.38 6.81 4.01
CA LEU A 32 -2.08 8.23 3.86
C LEU A 32 -1.96 8.96 5.21
N SER A 33 -2.79 8.59 6.19
CA SER A 33 -2.79 9.20 7.53
C SER A 33 -1.68 8.68 8.43
N ARG A 34 -1.16 7.46 8.18
CA ARG A 34 -0.16 6.81 9.05
C ARG A 34 1.25 6.71 8.46
N ILE A 35 1.48 7.08 7.21
CA ILE A 35 2.80 6.95 6.57
C ILE A 35 3.92 7.67 7.34
N ASP A 36 3.63 8.82 7.98
CA ASP A 36 4.62 9.50 8.82
C ASP A 36 5.06 8.62 9.98
N ARG A 37 4.11 8.02 10.70
CA ARG A 37 4.37 7.16 11.85
C ARG A 37 5.04 5.84 11.44
N ASP A 38 4.52 5.22 10.39
CA ASP A 38 4.85 3.85 9.99
C ASP A 38 6.15 3.76 9.19
N VAL A 39 6.57 4.86 8.54
CA VAL A 39 7.78 4.87 7.71
C VAL A 39 8.67 6.07 8.05
N LEU A 40 8.17 7.30 7.97
CA LEU A 40 9.04 8.49 7.97
C LEU A 40 9.66 8.78 9.36
N ALA A 41 8.97 8.42 10.44
CA ALA A 41 9.42 8.58 11.81
C ALA A 41 10.21 7.38 12.33
N GLN A 42 10.28 6.28 11.56
CA GLN A 42 11.02 5.09 11.95
C GLN A 42 12.53 5.30 11.76
N SER A 43 13.30 4.99 12.78
CA SER A 43 14.76 5.13 12.72
C SER A 43 15.38 4.05 11.84
N GLY A 44 16.34 4.44 10.99
CA GLY A 44 17.14 3.49 10.23
C GLY A 44 16.44 2.84 9.03
N VAL A 45 15.29 3.36 8.59
CA VAL A 45 14.63 2.88 7.37
C VAL A 45 15.55 3.09 6.16
N ARG A 46 15.82 2.00 5.45
CA ARG A 46 16.63 2.01 4.22
C ARG A 46 15.83 1.74 2.95
N TYR A 47 14.65 1.13 3.09
CA TYR A 47 13.77 0.74 1.99
C TYR A 47 12.32 0.76 2.48
N ALA A 48 11.40 1.10 1.59
CA ALA A 48 9.96 0.97 1.83
C ALA A 48 9.33 0.07 0.78
N THR A 49 8.35 -0.75 1.17
CA THR A 49 7.54 -1.55 0.25
C THR A 49 6.07 -1.23 0.47
N ILE A 50 5.33 -1.02 -0.61
CA ILE A 50 3.88 -0.78 -0.56
C ILE A 50 3.17 -1.89 -1.32
N PHE A 51 2.30 -2.60 -0.62
CA PHE A 51 1.41 -3.61 -1.17
C PHE A 51 0.04 -3.48 -0.52
N GLU A 52 -0.73 -2.49 -0.97
CA GLU A 52 -2.05 -2.18 -0.41
C GLU A 52 -2.98 -1.64 -1.52
N GLY A 53 -4.25 -1.37 -1.23
CA GLY A 53 -5.21 -0.81 -2.20
C GLY A 53 -6.26 -1.79 -2.70
N ILE A 54 -6.07 -3.10 -2.49
CA ILE A 54 -7.10 -4.08 -2.87
C ILE A 54 -8.41 -3.90 -2.09
N THR A 55 -8.30 -3.53 -0.82
CA THR A 55 -9.47 -3.21 0.02
C THR A 55 -10.17 -1.94 -0.47
N ASP A 56 -9.44 -0.95 -0.98
CA ASP A 56 -10.04 0.28 -1.53
C ASP A 56 -10.87 -0.04 -2.77
N THR A 57 -10.32 -0.80 -3.71
CA THR A 57 -11.03 -1.28 -4.90
C THR A 57 -12.23 -2.14 -4.54
N GLY A 58 -12.07 -3.07 -3.58
CA GLY A 58 -13.12 -4.02 -3.21
C GLY A 58 -14.27 -3.44 -2.39
N VAL A 59 -14.05 -2.31 -1.70
CA VAL A 59 -15.11 -1.58 -0.97
C VAL A 59 -15.82 -0.56 -1.87
N ALA A 60 -15.18 -0.12 -2.96
CA ALA A 60 -15.83 0.74 -3.95
C ALA A 60 -16.97 -0.01 -4.67
N SER A 61 -18.01 0.72 -5.07
CA SER A 61 -19.08 0.17 -5.89
C SER A 61 -18.52 -0.41 -7.20
N THR A 62 -19.11 -1.50 -7.69
CA THR A 62 -18.62 -2.22 -8.88
C THR A 62 -19.00 -1.55 -10.21
N ASP A 63 -19.70 -0.41 -10.19
CA ASP A 63 -20.03 0.33 -11.41
C ASP A 63 -18.78 1.00 -11.99
N ALA A 64 -18.76 1.15 -13.31
CA ALA A 64 -17.58 1.64 -14.04
C ALA A 64 -17.13 3.04 -13.60
N VAL A 65 -18.05 3.91 -13.17
CA VAL A 65 -17.73 5.28 -12.74
C VAL A 65 -17.01 5.24 -11.39
N SER A 66 -17.54 4.47 -10.43
CA SER A 66 -16.90 4.31 -9.11
C SER A 66 -15.54 3.61 -9.20
N GLN A 67 -15.38 2.65 -10.11
CA GLN A 67 -14.10 1.95 -10.33
C GLN A 67 -13.05 2.85 -10.99
N ASP A 68 -13.43 3.64 -12.01
CA ASP A 68 -12.52 4.62 -12.61
C ASP A 68 -12.10 5.72 -11.60
N GLU A 69 -13.01 6.12 -10.72
CA GLU A 69 -12.73 7.10 -9.68
C GLU A 69 -11.80 6.55 -8.59
N ILE A 70 -12.02 5.32 -8.10
CA ILE A 70 -11.13 4.72 -7.09
C ILE A 70 -9.72 4.49 -7.65
N ASP A 71 -9.61 4.10 -8.92
CA ASP A 71 -8.32 3.92 -9.60
C ASP A 71 -7.54 5.24 -9.67
N LYS A 72 -8.19 6.35 -10.08
CA LYS A 72 -7.57 7.68 -10.11
C LYS A 72 -7.13 8.13 -8.73
N GLN A 73 -7.97 7.93 -7.71
CA GLN A 73 -7.63 8.28 -6.33
C GLN A 73 -6.45 7.47 -5.82
N LEU A 74 -6.42 6.16 -6.08
CA LEU A 74 -5.30 5.30 -5.72
C LEU A 74 -4.00 5.76 -6.38
N VAL A 75 -4.01 6.03 -7.69
CA VAL A 75 -2.83 6.54 -8.42
C VAL A 75 -2.34 7.86 -7.80
N ALA A 76 -3.23 8.78 -7.47
CA ALA A 76 -2.88 10.04 -6.82
C ALA A 76 -2.26 9.82 -5.43
N ALA A 77 -2.85 8.94 -4.63
CA ALA A 77 -2.36 8.60 -3.30
C ALA A 77 -0.98 7.93 -3.35
N TYR A 78 -0.77 6.99 -4.28
CA TYR A 78 0.54 6.37 -4.51
C TYR A 78 1.60 7.41 -4.84
N LYS A 79 1.30 8.36 -5.74
CA LYS A 79 2.22 9.47 -6.05
C LYS A 79 2.55 10.31 -4.82
N GLN A 80 1.55 10.62 -3.98
CA GLN A 80 1.77 11.36 -2.75
C GLN A 80 2.65 10.59 -1.77
N ILE A 81 2.37 9.31 -1.54
CA ILE A 81 3.16 8.45 -0.65
C ILE A 81 4.61 8.36 -1.13
N VAL A 82 4.81 8.03 -2.40
CA VAL A 82 6.14 7.91 -3.01
C VAL A 82 6.90 9.24 -2.91
N THR A 83 6.23 10.37 -3.19
CA THR A 83 6.85 11.70 -3.07
C THR A 83 7.34 11.96 -1.64
N ARG A 84 6.53 11.64 -0.63
CA ARG A 84 6.88 11.86 0.78
C ARG A 84 8.02 10.97 1.24
N ILE A 85 8.04 9.70 0.82
CA ILE A 85 9.13 8.77 1.15
C ILE A 85 10.42 9.18 0.44
N HIS A 86 10.34 9.56 -0.85
CA HIS A 86 11.49 10.03 -1.62
C HIS A 86 12.06 11.34 -1.09
N ALA A 87 11.27 12.18 -0.41
CA ALA A 87 11.80 13.38 0.26
C ALA A 87 12.83 13.05 1.36
N LEU A 88 12.86 11.80 1.86
CA LEU A 88 13.86 11.28 2.79
C LEU A 88 14.91 10.39 2.11
N CYS A 89 14.98 10.38 0.78
CA CYS A 89 15.90 9.55 -0.02
C CYS A 89 15.75 8.04 0.21
N ILE A 90 14.57 7.58 0.63
CA ILE A 90 14.28 6.16 0.84
C ILE A 90 13.73 5.57 -0.47
N PRO A 91 14.34 4.53 -1.05
CA PRO A 91 13.78 3.82 -2.21
C PRO A 91 12.45 3.13 -1.87
N VAL A 92 11.50 3.23 -2.80
CA VAL A 92 10.17 2.59 -2.67
C VAL A 92 10.00 1.47 -3.68
N PHE A 93 9.58 0.31 -3.21
CA PHE A 93 9.17 -0.83 -4.02
C PHE A 93 7.64 -0.97 -4.00
N GLY A 94 7.01 -0.98 -5.16
CA GLY A 94 5.58 -1.28 -5.30
C GLY A 94 5.37 -2.76 -5.65
N ALA A 95 4.38 -3.40 -5.04
CA ALA A 95 3.89 -4.69 -5.48
C ALA A 95 2.60 -4.52 -6.31
N THR A 96 2.45 -5.32 -7.35
CA THR A 96 1.23 -5.33 -8.17
C THR A 96 0.05 -5.85 -7.36
N ILE A 97 -1.04 -5.08 -7.32
CA ILE A 97 -2.30 -5.54 -6.76
C ILE A 97 -2.78 -6.76 -7.56
N THR A 98 -3.04 -7.87 -6.87
CA THR A 98 -3.46 -9.12 -7.50
C THR A 98 -4.86 -8.99 -8.11
N PRO A 99 -5.19 -9.79 -9.14
CA PRO A 99 -6.56 -9.83 -9.67
C PRO A 99 -7.60 -10.02 -8.56
N PHE A 100 -8.70 -9.28 -8.65
CA PHE A 100 -9.78 -9.29 -7.68
C PHE A 100 -11.12 -9.26 -8.41
N GLY A 101 -12.04 -10.11 -7.97
CA GLY A 101 -13.27 -10.46 -8.70
C GLY A 101 -13.20 -11.85 -9.33
N SER A 102 -14.36 -12.49 -9.45
CA SER A 102 -14.52 -13.71 -10.24
C SER A 102 -14.68 -13.31 -11.72
N PRO A 103 -14.30 -14.16 -12.70
CA PRO A 103 -14.81 -13.98 -14.06
C PRO A 103 -16.33 -13.83 -14.00
N TYR A 104 -16.86 -12.81 -14.66
CA TYR A 104 -18.27 -12.61 -14.93
C TYR A 104 -18.76 -13.69 -15.91
N THR A 105 -18.78 -14.95 -15.47
CA THR A 105 -19.45 -16.05 -16.16
C THR A 105 -20.04 -16.98 -15.10
N SER A 106 -21.19 -16.58 -14.58
CA SER A 106 -22.24 -17.54 -14.26
C SER A 106 -23.27 -17.40 -15.37
N ASP A 107 -23.57 -18.53 -16.03
CA ASP A 107 -24.61 -18.67 -17.05
C ASP A 107 -25.95 -18.02 -16.66
#